data_AF-A0A258KW63-F1
#
_entry.id   AF-A0A258KW63-F1
#
_cell.length_a   1.000
_cell.length_b   1.000
_cell.length_c   1.000
_cell.angle_alpha   90.00
_cell.angle_beta   90.00
_cell.angle_gamma   90.00
#
_symmetry.space_group_name_H-M   'P 1'
#
loop_
_entity.id
_entity.type
_entity.pdbx_description
1 polymer ?
#
loop_
_entity_poly.entity_id
_entity_poly.type
_entity_poly.pdbx_seq_one_letter_code
_entity_poly.pdbx_strand_id
1 'polypeptide(L)'
;MSKSLDSLDQTILSTRIDAWNKRSGARVGDKVIMPDGSTRRLAHHYGHQVQTTSSHQPTDQRYYFGHGYCSFSGSLGDIFDLSALEDTGAVDEAQVWFFHHDQAQAFNAVHAHIPCRVYRLKGST
;
A
#
# COMPACT_ATOMS: atom_id res chain seq x y z
N MET A 1 12.73 -16.10 -10.12
CA MET A 1 13.40 -14.86 -10.61
C MET A 1 12.32 -13.82 -10.85
N SER A 2 12.47 -12.59 -10.33
CA SER A 2 11.56 -11.48 -10.68
C SER A 2 11.77 -11.11 -12.15
N LYS A 3 10.69 -10.79 -12.87
CA LYS A 3 10.81 -10.15 -14.18
C LYS A 3 11.23 -8.69 -13.98
N SER A 4 11.98 -8.15 -14.94
CA SER A 4 12.30 -6.72 -14.99
C SER A 4 11.09 -5.94 -15.50
N LEU A 5 10.82 -4.78 -14.92
CA LEU A 5 9.75 -3.89 -15.34
C LEU A 5 10.04 -3.32 -16.75
N ASP A 6 9.29 -3.75 -17.77
CA ASP A 6 9.45 -3.25 -19.14
C ASP A 6 8.46 -2.13 -19.50
N SER A 7 8.47 -1.68 -20.76
CA SER A 7 7.60 -0.59 -21.24
C SER A 7 6.10 -0.89 -21.13
N LEU A 8 5.70 -2.15 -21.32
CA LEU A 8 4.30 -2.55 -21.17
C LEU A 8 3.91 -2.53 -19.70
N ASP A 9 4.77 -3.07 -18.82
CA ASP A 9 4.54 -3.00 -17.38
C ASP A 9 4.49 -1.57 -16.85
N GLN A 10 5.31 -0.66 -17.38
CA GLN A 10 5.28 0.76 -17.03
C GLN A 10 3.94 1.41 -17.42
N THR A 11 3.40 1.06 -18.59
CA THR A 11 2.08 1.53 -19.04
C THR A 11 0.96 1.01 -18.13
N ILE A 12 1.04 -0.28 -17.75
CA ILE A 12 0.13 -0.89 -16.79
C ILE A 12 0.23 -0.16 -15.43
N LEU A 13 1.45 0.02 -14.93
CA LEU A 13 1.70 0.70 -13.65
C LEU A 13 1.11 2.11 -13.64
N SER A 14 1.40 2.93 -14.67
CA SER A 14 0.87 4.29 -14.79
C SER A 14 -0.66 4.30 -14.76
N THR A 15 -1.29 3.44 -15.56
CA THR A 15 -2.76 3.33 -15.63
C THR A 15 -3.37 2.96 -14.28
N ARG A 16 -2.72 2.05 -13.54
CA ARG A 16 -3.16 1.63 -12.20
C ARG A 16 -2.97 2.73 -11.15
N ILE A 17 -1.87 3.48 -11.21
CA ILE A 17 -1.63 4.65 -10.36
C ILE A 17 -2.73 5.69 -10.58
N ASP A 18 -3.05 6.03 -11.82
CA ASP A 18 -4.11 6.99 -12.15
C ASP A 18 -5.47 6.55 -11.60
N ALA A 19 -5.82 5.27 -11.78
CA ALA A 19 -7.05 4.71 -11.22
C ALA A 19 -7.05 4.71 -9.68
N TRP A 20 -5.92 4.38 -9.05
CA TRP A 20 -5.80 4.32 -7.61
C TRP A 20 -5.89 5.71 -6.96
N ASN A 21 -5.34 6.73 -7.62
CA ASN A 21 -5.37 8.12 -7.17
C ASN A 21 -6.76 8.77 -7.23
N LYS A 22 -7.68 8.24 -8.03
CA LYS A 22 -9.10 8.67 -8.02
C LYS A 22 -9.83 8.36 -6.71
N ARG A 23 -9.29 7.46 -5.88
CA ARG A 23 -9.87 7.13 -4.57
C ARG A 23 -9.51 8.20 -3.54
N SER A 24 -10.53 8.76 -2.89
CA SER A 24 -10.37 9.68 -1.77
C SER A 24 -10.01 8.95 -0.47
N GLY A 25 -9.37 9.67 0.46
CA GLY A 25 -9.04 9.17 1.79
C GLY A 25 -7.90 8.15 1.81
N ALA A 26 -7.66 7.58 2.99
CA ALA A 26 -6.62 6.58 3.19
C ALA A 26 -7.00 5.25 2.55
N ARG A 27 -6.01 4.57 1.94
CA ARG A 27 -6.22 3.34 1.16
C ARG A 27 -5.21 2.28 1.58
N VAL A 28 -5.51 1.01 1.32
CA VAL A 28 -4.52 -0.08 1.45
C VAL A 28 -3.27 0.30 0.66
N GLY A 29 -2.10 0.11 1.29
CA GLY A 29 -0.80 0.47 0.74
C GLY A 29 -0.27 1.83 1.22
N ASP A 30 -1.13 2.80 1.58
CA ASP A 30 -0.72 4.10 2.13
C ASP A 30 0.04 3.92 3.47
N LYS A 31 0.82 4.92 3.86
CA LYS A 31 1.67 4.89 5.07
C LYS A 31 0.99 5.61 6.23
N VAL A 32 1.26 5.15 7.45
CA VAL A 32 0.82 5.77 8.70
C VAL A 32 2.00 5.93 9.63
N ILE A 33 2.21 7.14 10.12
CA ILE A 33 3.11 7.45 11.22
C ILE A 33 2.36 7.17 12.53
N MET A 34 2.88 6.22 13.29
CA MET A 34 2.34 5.78 14.58
C MET A 34 2.73 6.77 15.70
N PRO A 35 2.07 6.73 16.87
CA PRO A 35 2.39 7.63 17.99
C PRO A 35 3.82 7.49 18.53
N ASP A 36 4.45 6.33 18.36
CA ASP A 36 5.86 6.09 18.70
C ASP A 36 6.85 6.60 17.64
N GLY A 37 6.34 7.26 16.58
CA GLY A 37 7.12 7.76 15.45
C GLY A 37 7.45 6.69 14.40
N SER A 38 7.13 5.42 14.62
CA SER A 38 7.34 4.36 13.63
C SER A 38 6.41 4.54 12.44
N THR A 39 6.85 4.13 11.25
CA THR A 39 6.00 4.12 10.06
C THR A 39 5.53 2.70 9.77
N ARG A 40 4.22 2.55 9.55
CA ARG A 40 3.59 1.30 9.11
C ARG A 40 2.81 1.55 7.83
N ARG A 41 2.40 0.48 7.13
CA ARG A 41 1.52 0.60 5.96
C ARG A 41 0.13 0.11 6.29
N LEU A 42 -0.89 0.66 5.62
CA LEU A 42 -2.26 0.17 5.71
C LEU A 42 -2.35 -1.18 4.99
N ALA A 43 -2.70 -2.22 5.74
CA ALA A 43 -2.89 -3.59 5.29
C ALA A 43 -4.33 -3.86 4.85
N HIS A 44 -5.32 -3.31 5.56
CA HIS A 44 -6.73 -3.54 5.26
C HIS A 44 -7.58 -2.30 5.53
N HIS A 45 -8.69 -2.17 4.82
CA HIS A 45 -9.67 -1.10 4.97
C HIS A 45 -11.08 -1.69 5.15
N TYR A 46 -11.67 -1.53 6.32
CA TYR A 46 -12.99 -2.06 6.72
C TYR A 46 -14.14 -1.05 6.57
N GLY A 47 -13.89 0.09 5.91
CA GLY A 47 -14.88 1.15 5.71
C GLY A 47 -14.67 2.27 6.71
N HIS A 48 -15.04 2.06 7.98
CA HIS A 48 -14.83 3.05 9.05
C HIS A 48 -13.54 2.83 9.83
N GLN A 49 -12.90 1.68 9.64
CA GLN A 49 -11.67 1.28 10.31
C GLN A 49 -10.63 0.85 9.30
N VAL A 50 -9.37 0.98 9.69
CA VAL A 50 -8.23 0.51 8.91
C VAL A 50 -7.30 -0.28 9.81
N GLN A 51 -6.52 -1.17 9.19
CA GLN A 51 -5.56 -2.01 9.89
C GLN A 51 -4.17 -1.79 9.30
N THR A 52 -3.14 -1.70 10.15
CA THR A 52 -1.76 -1.60 9.69
C THR A 52 -1.13 -2.97 9.48
N THR A 53 0.05 -3.00 8.89
CA THR A 53 0.98 -4.12 8.99
C THR A 53 1.45 -4.34 10.43
N SER A 54 1.83 -5.57 10.77
CA SER A 54 2.45 -5.89 12.06
C SER A 54 3.84 -5.27 12.19
N SER A 55 4.17 -4.73 13.36
CA SER A 55 5.54 -4.35 13.73
C SER A 55 6.42 -5.56 14.07
N HIS A 56 5.82 -6.70 14.42
CA HIS A 56 6.55 -7.90 14.86
C HIS A 56 7.06 -8.76 13.69
N GLN A 57 6.49 -8.60 12.49
CA GLN A 57 6.88 -9.36 11.29
C GLN A 57 7.07 -8.41 10.10
N PRO A 58 8.14 -7.62 10.05
CA PRO A 58 8.36 -6.65 8.99
C PRO A 58 8.68 -7.27 7.62
N THR A 59 9.13 -8.52 7.57
CA THR A 59 9.70 -9.15 6.36
C THR A 59 8.67 -9.84 5.46
N ASP A 60 7.46 -10.12 5.96
CA ASP A 60 6.42 -10.86 5.24
C ASP A 60 5.45 -9.97 4.45
N GLN A 61 5.62 -8.66 4.53
CA GLN A 61 4.70 -7.68 3.98
C GLN A 61 4.80 -7.64 2.45
N ARG A 62 3.71 -7.97 1.76
CA ARG A 62 3.61 -7.88 0.30
C ARG A 62 2.33 -7.17 -0.11
N TYR A 63 2.44 -6.35 -1.14
CA TYR A 63 1.34 -5.54 -1.67
C TYR A 63 1.16 -5.82 -3.15
N TYR A 64 0.11 -6.57 -3.50
CA TYR A 64 -0.31 -6.74 -4.88
C TYR A 64 -1.02 -5.48 -5.35
N PHE A 65 -0.60 -4.93 -6.50
CA PHE A 65 -1.17 -3.72 -7.07
C PHE A 65 -2.03 -4.02 -8.29
N GLY A 66 -3.35 -3.98 -8.11
CA GLY A 66 -4.32 -4.18 -9.16
C GLY A 66 -4.82 -2.87 -9.77
N HIS A 67 -5.82 -2.95 -10.64
CA HIS A 67 -6.41 -1.77 -11.28
C HIS A 67 -7.20 -0.91 -10.29
N GLY A 68 -6.55 0.09 -9.72
CA GLY A 68 -7.15 1.04 -8.78
C GLY A 68 -7.20 0.56 -7.33
N TYR A 69 -6.49 -0.51 -6.97
CA TYR A 69 -6.44 -1.03 -5.60
C TYR A 69 -5.10 -1.68 -5.25
N CYS A 70 -4.81 -1.73 -3.96
CA CYS A 70 -3.78 -2.58 -3.38
C CYS A 70 -4.45 -3.69 -2.57
N SER A 71 -3.86 -4.88 -2.60
CA SER A 71 -4.20 -6.00 -1.71
C SER A 71 -2.97 -6.43 -0.93
N PHE A 72 -3.10 -6.56 0.38
CA PHE A 72 -2.01 -6.94 1.27
C PHE A 72 -2.02 -8.44 1.56
N SER A 73 -0.83 -9.03 1.65
CA SER A 73 -0.61 -10.34 2.25
C SER A 73 0.59 -10.28 3.19
N GLY A 74 0.45 -10.83 4.38
CA GLY A 74 1.46 -10.82 5.44
C GLY A 74 0.80 -10.68 6.80
N SER A 75 1.57 -10.32 7.81
CA SER A 75 1.10 -10.21 9.18
C SER A 75 0.40 -8.88 9.44
N LEU A 76 -0.76 -8.95 10.09
CA LEU A 76 -1.59 -7.82 10.43
C LEU A 76 -1.19 -7.22 11.78
N GLY A 77 -1.35 -5.91 11.90
CA GLY A 77 -1.11 -5.14 13.13
C GLY A 77 -2.40 -4.52 13.66
N ASP A 78 -2.24 -3.33 14.26
CA ASP A 78 -3.30 -2.63 14.98
C ASP A 78 -4.43 -2.17 14.05
N ILE A 79 -5.64 -2.14 14.61
CA ILE A 79 -6.85 -1.59 13.99
C ILE A 79 -7.20 -0.28 14.70
N PHE A 80 -7.58 0.73 13.93
CA PHE A 80 -8.09 2.00 14.45
C PHE A 80 -9.10 2.64 13.49
N ASP A 81 -9.88 3.58 14.02
CA ASP A 81 -10.87 4.31 13.23
C ASP A 81 -10.20 5.21 12.21
N LEU A 82 -10.77 5.27 11.00
CA LEU A 82 -10.28 6.10 9.91
C LEU A 82 -10.26 7.58 10.28
N SER A 83 -11.19 8.03 11.13
CA SER A 83 -11.27 9.41 11.64
C SER A 83 -10.10 9.80 12.55
N ALA A 84 -9.36 8.81 13.08
CA ALA A 84 -8.16 9.03 13.88
C ALA A 84 -6.94 9.37 13.01
N LEU A 85 -7.01 9.18 11.69
CA LEU A 85 -5.97 9.58 10.77
C LEU A 85 -6.03 11.09 10.46
N GLU A 86 -4.87 11.72 10.48
CA GLU A 86 -4.62 13.06 9.97
C GLU A 86 -3.87 12.92 8.63
N ASP A 87 -4.40 13.52 7.57
CA ASP A 87 -3.69 13.61 6.29
C ASP A 87 -2.54 14.63 6.42
N THR A 88 -1.31 14.18 6.19
CA THR A 88 -0.14 15.06 6.32
C THR A 88 0.14 15.87 5.05
N GLY A 89 -0.54 15.56 3.94
CA GLY A 89 -0.23 16.07 2.60
C GLY A 89 1.07 15.52 2.00
N ALA A 90 1.85 14.74 2.75
CA ALA A 90 3.08 14.14 2.26
C ALA A 90 2.82 12.85 1.48
N VAL A 91 3.75 12.56 0.57
CA VAL A 91 3.78 11.37 -0.27
C VAL A 91 5.14 10.72 -0.13
N ASP A 92 5.17 9.40 -0.02
CA ASP A 92 6.39 8.62 0.09
C ASP A 92 6.26 7.33 -0.72
N GLU A 93 7.28 7.01 -1.51
CA GLU A 93 7.27 5.87 -2.42
C GLU A 93 7.27 4.54 -1.64
N ALA A 94 6.48 3.58 -2.10
CA ALA A 94 6.43 2.26 -1.49
C ALA A 94 6.43 1.15 -2.52
N GLN A 95 7.17 0.08 -2.22
CA GLN A 95 7.23 -1.07 -3.11
C GLN A 95 5.88 -1.80 -3.17
N VAL A 96 5.51 -2.20 -4.38
CA VAL A 96 4.40 -3.10 -4.70
C VAL A 96 4.86 -4.12 -5.74
N TRP A 97 4.04 -5.13 -5.99
CA TRP A 97 4.23 -6.06 -7.08
C TRP A 97 2.94 -6.27 -7.87
N PHE A 98 3.07 -6.67 -9.12
CA PHE A 98 1.97 -7.14 -9.96
C PHE A 98 2.47 -8.16 -10.98
N PHE A 99 1.58 -8.77 -11.75
CA PHE A 99 1.96 -9.72 -12.77
C PHE A 99 2.52 -9.02 -14.02
N HIS A 100 3.67 -9.47 -14.49
CA HIS A 100 4.27 -9.04 -15.75
C HIS A 100 3.24 -9.19 -16.89
N HIS A 101 3.06 -8.12 -17.67
CA HIS A 101 2.10 -8.04 -18.78
C HIS A 101 0.64 -8.37 -18.39
N ASP A 102 0.31 -8.22 -17.11
CA ASP A 102 -0.99 -8.59 -16.54
C ASP A 102 -1.35 -10.09 -16.70
N GLN A 103 -0.34 -10.95 -16.79
CA GLN A 103 -0.50 -12.40 -16.94
C GLN A 103 -0.28 -13.14 -15.62
N ALA A 104 -1.36 -13.60 -15.00
CA ALA A 104 -1.29 -14.37 -13.76
C ALA A 104 -0.59 -15.72 -13.99
N GLN A 105 0.67 -15.83 -13.56
CA GLN A 105 1.51 -17.01 -13.73
C GLN A 105 2.53 -17.14 -12.60
N ALA A 106 2.92 -18.38 -12.28
CA ALA A 106 3.99 -18.66 -11.35
C ALA A 106 5.30 -17.97 -11.75
N PHE A 107 6.00 -17.39 -10.76
CA PHE A 107 7.27 -16.67 -10.95
C PHE A 107 7.19 -15.48 -11.92
N ASN A 108 6.00 -14.91 -12.14
CA ASN A 108 5.76 -13.82 -13.09
C ASN A 108 5.51 -12.46 -12.42
N ALA A 109 6.02 -12.27 -11.21
CA ALA A 109 5.92 -10.99 -10.52
C ALA A 109 6.95 -9.98 -11.07
N VAL A 110 6.50 -8.73 -11.23
CA VAL A 110 7.33 -7.53 -11.35
C VAL A 110 7.16 -6.68 -10.10
N HIS A 111 8.24 -6.04 -9.67
CA HIS A 111 8.24 -5.11 -8.54
C HIS A 111 8.37 -3.67 -9.05
N ALA A 112 7.62 -2.76 -8.43
CA ALA A 112 7.63 -1.33 -8.75
C ALA A 112 7.45 -0.50 -7.47
N HIS A 113 7.61 0.82 -7.59
CA HIS A 113 7.27 1.76 -6.53
C HIS A 113 6.05 2.58 -6.96
N ILE A 114 5.19 2.90 -5.99
CA ILE A 114 4.03 3.78 -6.17
C ILE A 114 4.03 4.89 -5.11
N PRO A 115 3.50 6.07 -5.44
CA PRO A 115 3.41 7.20 -4.52
C PRO A 115 2.33 6.97 -3.46
N CYS A 116 2.72 6.57 -2.25
CA CYS A 116 1.80 6.35 -1.14
C CYS A 116 1.57 7.61 -0.32
N ARG A 117 0.33 7.91 0.02
CA ARG A 117 -0.01 9.02 0.92
C ARG A 117 0.49 8.70 2.32
N VAL A 118 0.93 9.71 3.05
CA VAL A 118 1.39 9.57 4.43
C VAL A 118 0.35 10.19 5.36
N TYR A 119 -0.19 9.37 6.25
CA TYR A 119 -1.07 9.79 7.32
C TYR A 119 -0.34 9.77 8.66
N ARG A 120 -0.86 10.49 9.64
CA ARG A 120 -0.44 10.41 11.03
C ARG A 120 -1.60 9.89 11.88
N LEU A 121 -1.35 8.88 12.70
CA LEU A 121 -2.33 8.46 13.70
C LEU A 121 -2.28 9.46 14.86
N LYS A 122 -3.41 10.15 15.12
CA LYS A 122 -3.53 11.04 16.27
C LYS A 122 -3.35 10.20 17.54
N GLY A 123 -2.39 10.59 18.38
CA GLY A 123 -2.22 9.96 19.70
C GLY A 123 -3.47 10.19 20.53
N SER A 124 -3.90 9.19 21.28
CA SER A 124 -4.91 9.38 22.33
C SER A 124 -4.37 10.42 23.31
N THR A 125 -5.01 11.60 23.35
CA THR A 125 -4.81 12.59 24.42
C THR A 125 -5.22 12.02 25.77
#